data_AF-A0A7V2KQ34-F1
#
_entry.id   AF-A0A7V2KQ34-F1
#
_cell.length_a   1.000
_cell.length_b   1.000
_cell.length_c   1.000
_cell.angle_alpha   90.00
_cell.angle_beta   90.00
_cell.angle_gamma   90.00
#
_symmetry.space_group_name_H-M   'P 1'
#
loop_
_entity.id
_entity.type
_entity.pdbx_description
1 polymer ?
#
loop_
_entity_poly.entity_id
_entity_poly.type
_entity_poly.pdbx_seq_one_letter_code
_entity_poly.pdbx_strand_id
1 'polypeptide(L)' 'MGSLCPGQDRRNITVDDYTCPNCGAQVEIFSHEVKVKCYNCGHMVYKEKLPSCIDWCAAARQCIGEERWRQLKGGD' A
#
# COMPACT_ATOMS: atom_id res chain seq x y z
N MET A 1 -12.74 22.98 10.20
CA MET A 1 -12.44 21.55 9.99
C MET A 1 -11.37 21.44 8.94
N GLY A 2 -10.22 20.84 9.24
CA GLY A 2 -9.20 20.56 8.22
C GLY A 2 -9.73 19.50 7.25
N SER A 3 -9.53 19.70 5.95
CA SER A 3 -9.74 18.67 4.95
C SER A 3 -8.87 17.46 5.29
N LEU A 4 -9.48 16.30 5.53
CA LEU A 4 -8.72 15.07 5.72
C LEU A 4 -7.92 14.78 4.44
N CYS A 5 -6.70 14.25 4.60
CA CYS A 5 -5.93 13.75 3.47
C CYS A 5 -6.78 12.70 2.73
N PRO A 6 -7.05 12.85 1.41
CA PRO A 6 -7.82 11.85 0.66
C PRO A 6 -7.15 10.47 0.71
N GLY A 7 -5.82 10.47 0.82
CA GLY A 7 -4.99 9.30 1.09
C GLY A 7 -5.07 8.76 2.52
N GLN A 8 -6.06 9.14 3.31
CA GLN A 8 -6.40 8.51 4.60
C GLN A 8 -7.89 8.10 4.64
N ASP A 9 -8.59 8.25 3.52
CA ASP A 9 -9.99 7.81 3.42
C ASP A 9 -10.06 6.29 3.35
N ARG A 10 -10.59 5.68 4.42
CA ARG A 10 -10.73 4.23 4.56
C ARG A 10 -11.68 3.59 3.53
N ARG A 11 -12.44 4.39 2.79
CA ARG A 11 -13.30 3.91 1.69
C ARG A 11 -12.50 3.51 0.45
N ASN A 12 -11.25 3.97 0.31
CA ASN A 12 -10.39 3.71 -0.84
C ASN A 12 -9.29 2.66 -0.54
N ILE A 13 -9.51 1.78 0.44
CA ILE A 13 -8.56 0.71 0.78
C ILE A 13 -8.61 -0.37 -0.31
N THR A 14 -7.46 -0.72 -0.87
CA THR A 14 -7.29 -1.86 -1.77
C THR A 14 -6.61 -3.03 -1.04
N VAL A 15 -6.66 -4.21 -1.65
CA VAL A 15 -6.04 -5.45 -1.14
C VAL A 15 -5.15 -6.05 -2.22
N ASP A 16 -4.01 -6.58 -1.81
CA ASP A 16 -3.06 -7.28 -2.66
C ASP A 16 -2.79 -8.68 -2.07
N ASP A 17 -2.69 -9.68 -2.95
CA ASP A 17 -2.34 -11.06 -2.57
C ASP A 17 -0.82 -11.25 -2.50
N TYR A 18 -0.35 -11.84 -1.40
CA TYR A 18 1.04 -12.20 -1.18
C TYR A 18 1.16 -13.69 -0.90
N THR A 19 2.24 -14.30 -1.37
CA THR A 19 2.57 -15.69 -1.02
C THR A 19 3.42 -15.72 0.24
N CYS A 20 3.00 -16.48 1.25
CA CYS A 20 3.76 -16.67 2.48
C CYS A 20 5.08 -17.38 2.17
N PRO A 21 6.25 -16.78 2.44
CA PRO A 21 7.55 -17.37 2.09
C PRO A 21 7.88 -18.63 2.91
N ASN A 22 7.19 -18.83 4.03
CA ASN A 22 7.43 -19.95 4.93
C ASN A 22 6.61 -21.22 4.58
N CYS A 23 5.41 -21.06 4.02
CA CYS A 23 4.50 -22.20 3.80
C CYS A 23 3.75 -22.19 2.46
N GLY A 24 3.93 -21.17 1.63
CA GLY A 24 3.30 -21.07 0.32
C GLY A 24 1.82 -20.67 0.32
N ALA A 25 1.19 -20.48 1.48
CA ALA A 25 -0.20 -20.02 1.55
C ALA A 25 -0.35 -18.58 1.02
N GLN A 26 -1.44 -18.31 0.30
CA GLN A 26 -1.81 -16.94 -0.08
C GLN A 26 -2.33 -16.20 1.13
N VAL A 27 -1.90 -14.96 1.31
CA VAL A 27 -2.36 -14.03 2.36
C VAL A 27 -2.67 -12.68 1.72
N GLU A 28 -3.73 -12.05 2.19
CA GLU A 28 -4.13 -10.71 1.76
C GLU A 28 -3.47 -9.66 2.65
N ILE A 29 -2.93 -8.59 2.05
CA ILE A 29 -2.41 -7.44 2.79
C ILE A 29 -3.06 -6.16 2.27
N PHE A 30 -3.72 -5.39 3.13
CA PHE A 30 -4.40 -4.16 2.72
C PHE A 30 -3.40 -3.03 2.38
N SER A 31 -3.84 -2.06 1.57
CA SER A 31 -3.01 -0.95 1.07
C SER A 31 -2.34 -0.09 2.16
N HIS A 32 -2.92 -0.05 3.35
CA HIS A 32 -2.42 0.71 4.51
C HIS A 32 -1.62 -0.15 5.49
N GLU A 33 -1.54 -1.46 5.27
CA GLU A 33 -0.78 -2.39 6.10
C GLU A 33 0.61 -2.62 5.51
N VAL A 34 1.58 -2.81 6.41
CA VAL A 34 2.97 -3.12 6.04
C VAL A 34 3.23 -4.64 6.09
N LYS A 35 2.43 -5.36 6.87
CA LYS A 35 2.58 -6.79 7.12
C LYS A 35 1.30 -7.41 7.66
N VAL A 36 1.13 -8.70 7.44
CA VAL A 36 0.06 -9.52 8.02
C VAL A 36 0.64 -10.80 8.63
N LYS A 37 -0.07 -11.38 9.60
CA LYS A 37 0.26 -12.72 10.11
C LYS A 37 -0.37 -13.76 9.20
N CYS A 38 0.42 -14.70 8.69
CA CYS A 38 -0.09 -15.83 7.90
C CYS A 38 -1.05 -16.68 8.74
N TYR A 39 -2.28 -16.87 8.26
CA TYR A 39 -3.30 -17.66 8.96
C TYR A 39 -2.95 -19.15 9.04
N ASN A 40 -2.12 -19.66 8.13
CA ASN A 40 -1.77 -21.07 8.04
C ASN A 40 -0.62 -21.46 9.00
N CYS A 41 0.48 -20.69 9.01
CA CYS A 41 1.69 -21.06 9.78
C CYS A 41 2.11 -20.03 10.83
N GLY A 42 1.43 -18.88 10.92
CA GLY A 42 1.72 -17.83 11.88
C GLY A 42 2.94 -16.95 11.56
N HIS A 43 3.64 -17.19 10.45
CA HIS A 43 4.76 -16.35 10.00
C HIS A 43 4.29 -14.94 9.61
N MET A 44 5.10 -13.91 9.90
CA MET A 44 4.80 -12.54 9.49
C MET A 44 5.20 -12.33 8.03
N VAL A 45 4.22 -12.05 7.17
CA VAL A 45 4.44 -11.74 5.76
C VAL A 45 4.47 -10.23 5.60
N TYR A 46 5.53 -9.71 4.97
CA TYR A 46 5.77 -8.28 4.80
C TYR A 46 5.56 -7.90 3.33
N LYS A 47 5.08 -6.67 3.10
CA LYS A 47 5.12 -6.10 1.75
C LYS A 47 6.56 -5.84 1.32
N GLU A 48 6.84 -6.01 0.03
CA GLU A 48 8.15 -5.69 -0.56
C GLU A 48 8.47 -4.19 -0.50
N LYS A 49 7.43 -3.35 -0.54
CA LYS A 49 7.56 -1.89 -0.52
C LYS A 49 6.68 -1.31 0.57
N LEU A 50 7.18 -0.27 1.23
CA LEU A 50 6.37 0.52 2.15
C LEU A 50 5.26 1.24 1.36
N PRO A 51 4.00 1.18 1.83
CA PRO A 51 2.90 1.81 1.12
C PRO A 51 3.07 3.33 1.14
N SER A 52 3.00 3.94 -0.04
CA SER A 52 2.95 5.39 -0.19
C SER A 52 1.60 5.80 -0.77
N CYS A 53 1.08 6.97 -0.39
CA CYS A 53 -0.21 7.44 -0.90
C CYS A 53 -0.20 7.63 -2.43
N ILE A 54 0.98 7.74 -3.05
CA ILE A 54 1.14 7.80 -4.52
C ILE A 54 0.67 6.54 -5.24
N ASP A 55 0.56 5.41 -4.55
CA ASP A 55 0.24 4.12 -5.15
C ASP A 55 -1.26 3.90 -5.31
N TRP A 56 -2.07 4.56 -4.48
CA TRP A 56 -3.51 4.29 -4.39
C TRP A 56 -4.39 5.55 -4.31
N CYS A 57 -3.86 6.70 -3.89
CA CYS A 57 -4.65 7.93 -3.77
C CYS A 57 -4.74 8.66 -5.11
N ALA A 58 -5.94 8.74 -5.69
CA ALA A 58 -6.18 9.44 -6.94
C ALA A 58 -5.81 10.95 -6.88
N ALA A 59 -5.91 11.56 -5.71
CA ALA A 59 -5.51 12.96 -5.50
C ALA A 59 -3.99 13.15 -5.35
N ALA A 60 -3.20 12.09 -5.21
CA ALA A 60 -1.77 12.20 -4.91
C ALA A 60 -1.03 13.08 -5.90
N ARG A 61 -1.26 12.90 -7.21
CA ARG A 61 -0.65 13.69 -8.29
C ARG A 61 -0.89 15.20 -8.12
N GLN A 62 -2.10 15.59 -7.74
CA GLN A 62 -2.43 16.99 -7.45
C GLN A 62 -1.80 17.46 -6.13
N CYS A 63 -1.74 16.61 -5.10
CA CYS A 63 -1.20 16.95 -3.79
C CYS A 63 0.31 17.21 -3.80
N ILE A 64 1.09 16.40 -4.53
CA ILE A 64 2.56 16.50 -4.55
C ILE A 64 3.12 17.23 -5.78
N GLY A 65 2.29 17.45 -6.80
CA GLY A 65 2.67 18.07 -8.07
C GLY A 65 3.25 17.09 -9.08
N GLU A 66 3.15 17.46 -10.37
CA GLU A 66 3.50 16.62 -11.53
C GLU A 66 4.95 16.13 -11.48
N GLU A 67 5.90 17.03 -11.23
CA GLU A 67 7.33 16.74 -11.26
C GLU A 67 7.70 15.71 -10.18
N ARG A 68 7.28 15.97 -8.93
CA ARG A 68 7.54 15.09 -7.79
C ARG A 68 6.82 13.74 -7.93
N TRP A 69 5.62 13.74 -8.50
CA TRP A 69 4.89 12.50 -8.75
C TRP A 69 5.60 11.59 -9.74
N ARG A 70 6.16 12.14 -10.83
CA ARG A 70 6.95 11.37 -11.81
C ARG A 70 8.22 10.77 -11.19
N GLN A 71 8.97 11.56 -10.42
CA GLN A 71 10.17 11.08 -9.73
C GLN A 71 9.87 9.88 -8.81
N LEU A 72 8.74 9.91 -8.09
CA LEU A 72 8.38 8.85 -7.14
C LEU A 72 7.74 7.61 -7.79
N LYS A 73 7.07 7.73 -8.95
CA LYS A 73 6.45 6.58 -9.65
C LYS A 73 7.41 5.82 -10.56
N GLY A 74 8.61 6.33 -10.78
CA GLY A 74 9.59 5.75 -11.69
C GLY A 74 10.14 6.81 -12.63
N GLY A 75 11.00 7.68 -12.09
CA GLY A 75 12.01 8.27 -12.96
C GLY A 75 12.91 7.12 -13.43
N ASP A 76 12.88 6.86 -14.73
CA ASP A 76 14.04 6.32 -15.46
C ASP A 76 15.30 7.15 -15.14
#